data_AF-A0A7K3L293-F1
#
_entry.id   AF-A0A7K3L293-F1
#
_cell.length_a   1.000
_cell.length_b   1.000
_cell.length_c   1.000
_cell.angle_alpha   90.00
_cell.angle_beta   90.00
_cell.angle_gamma   90.00
#
_symmetry.space_group_name_H-M   'P 1'
#
loop_
_entity.id
_entity.type
_entity.pdbx_description
1 polymer ?
#
loop_
_entity_poly.entity_id
_entity_poly.type
_entity_poly.pdbx_seq_one_letter_code
_entity_poly.pdbx_strand_id
1 'polypeptide(L)'
;MWACRAAFALVFAVNVHCALSFAVDPASYAGGFELTGVAGEAATRGMGVAFLMWNCTYPLVIWRPARHRALAGVVLAQQVVGLAGETAILAGLPADHAALAGGIMRFVAFDGFGLAVMAGAFAWLLLAERRCRER
;
A
#
# COMPACT_ATOMS: atom_id res chain seq x y z
N MET A 1 20.62 2.59 5.49
CA MET A 1 20.26 1.77 4.31
C MET A 1 19.35 0.60 4.67
N TRP A 2 19.76 -0.31 5.57
CA TRP A 2 18.96 -1.50 5.94
C TRP A 2 17.55 -1.20 6.44
N ALA A 3 17.39 -0.22 7.32
CA ALA A 3 16.06 0.19 7.82
C ALA A 3 15.10 0.60 6.68
N CYS A 4 15.59 1.36 5.70
CA CYS A 4 14.81 1.75 4.52
C CYS A 4 14.43 0.53 3.67
N ARG A 5 15.34 -0.43 3.48
CA ARG A 5 15.03 -1.66 2.73
C ARG A 5 13.97 -2.49 3.47
N ALA A 6 14.12 -2.65 4.78
CA ALA A 6 13.18 -3.40 5.61
C ALA A 6 11.79 -2.76 5.63
N ALA A 7 11.71 -1.43 5.78
CA ALA A 7 10.45 -0.68 5.76
C ALA A 7 9.67 -0.90 4.45
N PHE A 8 10.32 -0.70 3.30
CA PHE A 8 9.67 -0.90 2.00
C PHE A 8 9.36 -2.37 1.73
N ALA A 9 10.23 -3.30 2.16
CA ALA A 9 9.99 -4.74 1.99
C ALA A 9 8.81 -5.23 2.83
N LEU A 10 8.62 -4.73 4.05
CA LEU A 10 7.49 -5.07 4.90
C LEU A 10 6.17 -4.66 4.24
N VAL A 11 6.07 -3.39 3.82
CA VAL A 11 4.86 -2.87 3.17
C VAL A 11 4.60 -3.61 1.85
N PHE A 12 5.63 -3.84 1.04
CA PHE A 12 5.54 -4.64 -0.18
C PHE A 12 5.00 -6.04 0.08
N ALA A 13 5.53 -6.75 1.09
CA ALA A 13 5.13 -8.12 1.37
C ALA A 13 3.66 -8.21 1.77
N VAL A 14 3.19 -7.30 2.63
CA VAL A 14 1.78 -7.28 3.05
C VAL A 14 0.86 -6.89 1.90
N ASN A 15 1.24 -5.90 1.08
CA ASN A 15 0.48 -5.50 -0.10
C ASN A 15 0.37 -6.62 -1.13
N VAL A 16 1.48 -7.28 -1.45
CA VAL A 16 1.49 -8.42 -2.39
C VAL A 16 0.67 -9.57 -1.83
N HIS A 17 0.75 -9.85 -0.53
CA HIS A 17 -0.09 -10.86 0.09
C HIS A 17 -1.58 -10.53 -0.06
N CYS A 18 -1.99 -9.31 0.24
CA CYS A 18 -3.37 -8.84 0.03
C CYS A 18 -3.80 -8.96 -1.44
N ALA A 19 -2.94 -8.54 -2.35
CA ALA A 19 -3.19 -8.58 -3.79
C ALA A 19 -3.42 -10.01 -4.30
N LEU A 20 -2.57 -10.95 -3.86
CA LEU A 20 -2.67 -12.36 -4.21
C LEU A 20 -3.90 -13.01 -3.58
N SER A 21 -4.23 -12.66 -2.34
CA SER A 21 -5.45 -13.13 -1.67
C SER A 21 -6.70 -12.75 -2.46
N PHE A 22 -6.78 -11.51 -2.96
CA PHE A 22 -7.89 -11.06 -3.79
C PHE A 22 -7.91 -11.70 -5.18
N ALA A 23 -6.75 -11.93 -5.79
CA ALA A 23 -6.67 -12.51 -7.13
C ALA A 23 -6.97 -14.02 -7.14
N VAL A 24 -6.52 -14.77 -6.12
CA VAL A 24 -6.58 -16.22 -6.06
C VAL A 24 -7.87 -16.71 -5.39
N ASP A 25 -8.29 -16.08 -4.30
CA ASP A 25 -9.47 -16.48 -3.53
C ASP A 25 -10.47 -15.32 -3.32
N PRO A 26 -10.98 -14.71 -4.40
CA PRO A 26 -11.85 -13.53 -4.28
C PRO A 26 -13.16 -13.80 -3.55
N ALA A 27 -13.68 -15.04 -3.56
CA ALA A 27 -14.97 -15.36 -2.94
C ALA A 27 -14.94 -15.08 -1.43
N SER A 28 -13.82 -15.36 -0.77
CA SER A 28 -13.60 -15.08 0.64
C SER A 28 -13.51 -13.58 0.99
N TYR A 29 -13.26 -12.71 0.00
CA TYR A 29 -13.05 -11.27 0.22
C TYR A 29 -14.14 -10.39 -0.41
N ALA A 30 -14.90 -10.88 -1.39
CA ALA A 30 -15.95 -10.11 -2.09
C ALA A 30 -17.02 -9.56 -1.13
N GLY A 31 -17.37 -10.32 -0.09
CA GLY A 31 -18.31 -9.86 0.93
C GLY A 31 -17.81 -8.64 1.72
N GLY A 32 -16.49 -8.43 1.82
CA GLY A 32 -15.92 -7.22 2.42
C GLY A 32 -16.12 -5.96 1.57
N PHE A 33 -16.45 -6.13 0.29
CA PHE A 33 -16.86 -5.06 -0.61
C PHE A 33 -18.39 -5.00 -0.79
N GLU A 34 -19.14 -5.82 -0.04
CA GLU A 34 -20.58 -6.04 -0.22
C GLU A 34 -20.96 -6.50 -1.63
N LEU A 35 -20.01 -7.17 -2.30
CA LEU A 35 -20.22 -7.73 -3.62
C LEU A 35 -20.53 -9.23 -3.54
N THR A 36 -21.35 -9.72 -4.48
CA THR A 36 -21.76 -11.13 -4.51
C THR A 36 -21.74 -11.71 -5.93
N GLY A 37 -21.63 -13.04 -6.00
CA GLY A 37 -21.67 -13.78 -7.26
C GLY A 37 -20.49 -13.49 -8.18
N VAL A 38 -20.62 -13.92 -9.44
CA VAL A 38 -19.54 -13.89 -10.44
C VAL A 38 -19.00 -12.48 -10.67
N ALA A 39 -19.87 -11.48 -10.72
CA ALA A 39 -19.46 -10.09 -10.90
C ALA A 39 -18.63 -9.57 -9.70
N GLY A 40 -19.04 -9.91 -8.47
CA GLY A 40 -18.32 -9.52 -7.27
C GLY A 40 -16.94 -10.17 -7.17
N GLU A 41 -16.84 -11.45 -7.52
CA GLU A 41 -15.55 -12.12 -7.59
C GLU A 41 -14.64 -11.51 -8.66
N ALA A 42 -15.17 -11.20 -9.86
CA ALA A 42 -14.39 -10.59 -10.93
C ALA A 42 -13.86 -9.21 -10.53
N ALA A 43 -14.68 -8.37 -9.89
CA ALA A 43 -14.27 -7.08 -9.36
C ALA A 43 -13.18 -7.22 -8.29
N THR A 44 -13.32 -8.19 -7.38
CA THR A 44 -12.33 -8.48 -6.33
C THR A 44 -11.00 -8.96 -6.93
N ARG A 45 -11.03 -9.85 -7.93
CA ARG A 45 -9.81 -10.25 -8.68
C ARG A 45 -9.15 -9.06 -9.35
N GLY A 46 -9.96 -8.18 -9.98
CA GLY A 46 -9.49 -6.94 -10.59
C GLY A 46 -8.76 -6.03 -9.59
N MET A 47 -9.29 -5.90 -8.37
CA MET A 47 -8.62 -5.18 -7.28
C MET A 47 -7.27 -5.81 -6.92
N GLY A 48 -7.21 -7.15 -6.84
CA GLY A 48 -5.96 -7.88 -6.63
C GLY A 48 -4.91 -7.59 -7.71
N VAL A 49 -5.30 -7.59 -8.99
CA VAL A 49 -4.40 -7.24 -10.10
C VAL A 49 -3.95 -5.78 -10.01
N ALA A 50 -4.85 -4.84 -9.71
CA ALA A 50 -4.53 -3.43 -9.55
C ALA A 50 -3.52 -3.21 -8.41
N PHE A 51 -3.70 -3.90 -7.27
CA PHE A 51 -2.74 -3.88 -6.17
C PHE A 51 -1.38 -4.43 -6.59
N LEU A 52 -1.31 -5.54 -7.33
CA LEU A 52 -0.04 -6.07 -7.85
C LEU A 52 0.67 -5.06 -8.75
N MET A 53 -0.05 -4.42 -9.69
CA MET A 53 0.50 -3.39 -10.57
C MET A 53 1.11 -2.24 -9.79
N TRP A 54 0.43 -1.81 -8.73
CA TRP A 54 0.89 -0.73 -7.85
C TRP A 54 2.21 -1.05 -7.15
N ASN A 55 2.46 -2.34 -6.86
CA ASN A 55 3.65 -2.81 -6.16
C ASN A 55 4.88 -3.01 -7.08
N CYS A 56 4.75 -2.88 -8.41
CA CYS A 56 5.88 -3.03 -9.34
C CYS A 56 7.01 -2.00 -9.12
N THR A 57 6.74 -0.89 -8.45
CA THR A 57 7.72 0.17 -8.13
C THR A 57 8.62 -0.20 -6.94
N TYR A 58 8.18 -1.10 -6.05
CA TYR A 58 8.88 -1.44 -4.81
C TYR A 58 10.21 -2.19 -4.99
N PRO A 59 10.34 -3.22 -5.86
CA PRO A 59 11.54 -4.06 -5.90
C PRO A 59 12.85 -3.29 -6.11
N LEU A 60 12.86 -2.29 -7.00
CA LEU A 60 14.05 -1.47 -7.25
C LEU A 60 14.39 -0.57 -6.05
N VAL A 61 13.38 -0.05 -5.36
CA VAL A 61 13.57 0.73 -4.12
C VAL A 61 14.12 -0.15 -2.99
N ILE A 62 13.60 -1.37 -2.85
CA ILE A 62 14.08 -2.35 -1.85
C ILE A 62 15.53 -2.77 -2.14
N TRP A 63 15.89 -2.95 -3.42
CA TRP A 63 17.26 -3.31 -3.80
C TRP A 63 18.23 -2.16 -3.50
N ARG A 64 18.03 -0.99 -4.11
CA ARG A 64 18.98 0.14 -4.02
C ARG A 64 18.27 1.47 -3.75
N PRO A 65 17.77 1.72 -2.53
CA PRO A 65 16.97 2.91 -2.22
C PRO A 65 17.77 4.21 -2.42
N ALA A 66 19.08 4.19 -2.15
CA ALA A 66 20.00 5.31 -2.34
C ALA A 66 20.14 5.74 -3.82
N ARG A 67 20.00 4.78 -4.76
CA ARG A 67 20.10 5.01 -6.21
C ARG A 67 18.74 5.39 -6.80
N HIS A 68 17.65 4.83 -6.28
CA HIS A 68 16.29 4.98 -6.81
C HIS A 68 15.43 5.93 -5.97
N ARG A 69 15.96 7.10 -5.61
CA ARG A 69 15.29 8.08 -4.74
C ARG A 69 13.98 8.62 -5.32
N ALA A 70 13.98 8.94 -6.62
CA ALA A 70 12.78 9.40 -7.30
C ALA A 70 11.68 8.33 -7.26
N LEU A 71 12.03 7.06 -7.48
CA LEU A 71 11.10 5.94 -7.42
C LEU A 71 10.58 5.71 -5.99
N ALA A 72 11.42 5.88 -4.97
CA ALA A 72 10.97 5.88 -3.58
C ALA A 72 9.95 7.00 -3.31
N GLY A 73 10.18 8.19 -3.88
CA GLY A 73 9.20 9.29 -3.87
C GLY A 73 7.88 8.92 -4.54
N VAL A 74 7.93 8.22 -5.69
CA VAL A 74 6.72 7.70 -6.37
C VAL A 74 5.99 6.70 -5.49
N VAL A 75 6.67 5.76 -4.84
CA VAL A 75 6.06 4.80 -3.90
C VAL A 75 5.36 5.50 -2.73
N LEU A 76 5.97 6.56 -2.18
CA LEU A 76 5.35 7.34 -1.10
C LEU A 76 4.14 8.13 -1.60
N ALA A 77 4.22 8.74 -2.79
CA ALA A 77 3.09 9.46 -3.39
C ALA A 77 1.92 8.51 -3.68
N GLN A 78 2.24 7.32 -4.18
CA GLN A 78 1.33 6.21 -4.34
C GLN A 78 0.60 5.91 -3.01
N GLN A 79 1.32 5.74 -1.89
CA GLN A 79 0.66 5.49 -0.60
C GLN A 79 -0.17 6.67 -0.06
N VAL A 80 0.22 7.91 -0.38
CA VAL A 80 -0.60 9.09 -0.06
C VAL A 80 -1.92 9.07 -0.83
N VAL A 81 -1.90 8.68 -2.11
CA VAL A 81 -3.13 8.58 -2.91
C VAL A 81 -4.06 7.49 -2.37
N GLY A 82 -3.51 6.33 -1.99
CA GLY A 82 -4.28 5.25 -1.34
C GLY A 82 -4.95 5.75 -0.06
N LEU A 83 -4.15 6.25 0.88
CA LEU A 83 -4.64 6.77 2.16
C LEU A 83 -5.72 7.86 1.99
N ALA A 84 -5.47 8.84 1.14
CA ALA A 84 -6.40 9.94 0.91
C ALA A 84 -7.69 9.47 0.22
N GLY A 85 -7.56 8.61 -0.79
CA GLY A 85 -8.68 8.04 -1.52
C GLY A 85 -9.58 7.21 -0.62
N GLU A 86 -9.00 6.31 0.17
CA GLU A 86 -9.74 5.45 1.10
C GLU A 86 -10.40 6.25 2.22
N THR A 87 -9.71 7.26 2.75
CA THR A 87 -10.29 8.18 3.75
C THR A 87 -11.48 8.94 3.15
N ALA A 88 -11.39 9.40 1.90
CA ALA A 88 -12.48 10.08 1.22
C ALA A 88 -13.66 9.14 0.95
N ILE A 89 -13.41 7.89 0.53
CA ILE A 89 -14.45 6.87 0.34
C ILE A 89 -15.17 6.61 1.68
N LEU A 90 -14.41 6.40 2.76
CA LEU A 90 -14.98 6.16 4.09
C LEU A 90 -15.84 7.33 4.56
N ALA A 91 -15.37 8.57 4.37
CA ALA A 91 -16.09 9.77 4.76
C ALA A 91 -17.39 9.98 3.96
N GLY A 92 -17.45 9.47 2.74
CA GLY A 92 -18.63 9.52 1.87
C GLY A 92 -19.61 8.35 2.06
N LEU A 93 -19.28 7.37 2.92
CA LEU A 93 -20.05 6.14 3.03
C LEU A 93 -21.30 6.33 3.92
N PRO A 94 -22.50 5.88 3.48
CA PRO A 94 -23.68 5.85 4.34
C PRO A 94 -23.49 4.90 5.54
N ALA A 95 -24.17 5.21 6.66
CA ALA A 95 -23.95 4.55 7.95
C ALA A 95 -24.37 3.07 8.01
N ASP A 96 -25.17 2.61 7.06
CA ASP A 96 -25.69 1.24 6.95
C ASP A 96 -24.70 0.24 6.33
N HIS A 97 -23.54 0.70 5.84
CA HIS A 97 -22.50 -0.13 5.21
C HIS A 97 -21.35 -0.47 6.17
N ALA A 98 -21.67 -1.02 7.35
CA ALA A 98 -20.68 -1.26 8.41
C ALA A 98 -19.57 -2.26 8.00
N ALA A 99 -19.90 -3.27 7.19
CA ALA A 99 -18.93 -4.25 6.71
C ALA A 99 -17.91 -3.61 5.75
N LEU A 100 -18.41 -2.82 4.79
CA LEU A 100 -17.60 -2.06 3.85
C LEU A 100 -16.74 -1.00 4.56
N ALA A 101 -17.31 -0.25 5.51
CA ALA A 101 -16.58 0.70 6.35
C ALA A 101 -15.43 0.03 7.11
N GLY A 102 -15.69 -1.14 7.71
CA GLY A 102 -14.68 -1.93 8.39
C GLY A 102 -13.57 -2.41 7.46
N GLY A 103 -13.90 -2.74 6.20
CA GLY A 103 -12.93 -3.04 5.15
C GLY A 103 -12.03 -1.86 4.84
N ILE A 104 -12.62 -0.71 4.52
CA ILE A 104 -11.89 0.53 4.17
C ILE A 104 -11.00 0.99 5.33
N MET A 105 -11.50 0.93 6.57
CA MET A 105 -10.72 1.29 7.76
C MET A 105 -9.43 0.47 7.93
N ARG A 106 -9.45 -0.81 7.55
CA ARG A 106 -8.23 -1.64 7.58
C ARG A 106 -7.21 -1.17 6.54
N PHE A 107 -7.65 -0.77 5.36
CA PHE A 107 -6.78 -0.20 4.35
C PHE A 107 -6.21 1.15 4.79
N VAL A 108 -7.06 2.07 5.28
CA VAL A 108 -6.63 3.38 5.83
C VAL A 108 -5.56 3.20 6.92
N ALA A 109 -5.78 2.27 7.84
CA ALA A 109 -4.83 1.99 8.91
C ALA A 109 -3.50 1.44 8.36
N PHE A 110 -3.57 0.51 7.40
CA PHE A 110 -2.39 -0.08 6.78
C PHE A 110 -1.60 0.96 5.95
N ASP A 111 -2.27 1.76 5.14
CA ASP A 111 -1.69 2.80 4.31
C ASP A 111 -1.05 3.89 5.16
N GLY A 112 -1.73 4.33 6.22
CA GLY A 112 -1.20 5.30 7.17
C GLY A 112 0.06 4.79 7.88
N PHE A 113 0.02 3.56 8.39
CA PHE A 113 1.18 2.93 9.04
C PHE A 113 2.34 2.74 8.05
N GLY A 114 2.06 2.19 6.88
CA GLY A 114 3.04 1.92 5.83
C GLY A 114 3.72 3.21 5.36
N LEU A 115 2.93 4.26 5.10
CA LEU A 115 3.44 5.58 4.74
C LEU A 115 4.36 6.13 5.83
N ALA A 116 3.94 6.11 7.10
CA ALA A 116 4.74 6.64 8.20
C ALA A 116 6.10 5.91 8.33
N VAL A 117 6.09 4.58 8.30
CA VAL A 117 7.32 3.77 8.44
C VAL A 117 8.25 3.95 7.23
N MET A 118 7.73 3.92 6.01
CA MET A 118 8.54 4.10 4.80
C MET A 118 9.09 5.53 4.69
N ALA A 119 8.26 6.55 4.92
CA ALA A 119 8.69 7.94 4.85
C ALA A 119 9.75 8.25 5.92
N GLY A 120 9.55 7.78 7.16
CA GLY A 120 10.53 7.94 8.23
C GLY A 120 11.86 7.27 7.92
N ALA A 121 11.84 6.02 7.44
CA ALA A 121 13.06 5.29 7.10
C ALA A 121 13.78 5.90 5.87
N PHE A 122 13.04 6.42 4.90
CA PHE A 122 13.60 7.09 3.72
C PHE A 122 14.18 8.47 4.08
N ALA A 123 13.48 9.27 4.87
CA ALA A 123 13.98 10.55 5.37
C ALA A 123 15.28 10.35 6.16
N TRP A 124 15.35 9.33 7.03
CA TRP A 124 16.58 8.98 7.74
C TRP A 124 17.72 8.62 6.79
N LEU A 125 17.47 7.85 5.73
CA LEU A 125 18.47 7.52 4.71
C LEU A 125 19.04 8.80 4.07
N LEU A 126 18.17 9.72 3.66
CA LEU A 126 18.59 10.99 3.04
C LEU A 126 19.41 11.86 3.97
N LEU A 127 19.03 11.94 5.26
CA LEU A 127 19.76 12.69 6.27
C LEU A 127 21.14 12.08 6.56
N ALA A 128 21.22 10.76 6.67
CA ALA A 128 22.48 10.05 6.90
C ALA A 128 23.47 10.26 5.72
N GLU A 129 22.97 10.22 4.48
CA GLU A 129 23.80 10.44 3.30
C GLU A 129 24.30 11.89 3.16
N ARG A 130 23.50 12.89 3.58
CA ARG A 130 23.95 14.29 3.61
C ARG A 130 25.10 14.48 4.60
N ARG A 131 24.97 13.95 5.82
CA ARG A 131 26.01 14.03 6.85
C ARG A 131 27.34 13.36 6.44
N CYS A 132 27.28 12.30 5.62
CA CYS A 132 28.50 11.67 5.10
C CYS A 132 29.15 12.43 3.94
N ARG A 133 28.44 13.32 3.24
CA ARG A 133 29.03 14.18 2.19
C ARG A 133 29.66 15.46 2.74
N GLU A 134 29.20 15.90 3.91
CA GLU A 134 29.68 17.09 4.62
C GLU A 134 30.92 16.81 5.49
N ARG A 135 31.30 15.53 5.65
CA ARG A 135 32.52 15.08 6.32
C ARG A 135 33.58 14.68 5.29
#